data_AF-C6LGX8-F1
#
_entry.id   AF-C6LGX8-F1
#
_cell.length_a   1.000
_cell.length_b   1.000
_cell.length_c   1.000
_cell.angle_alpha   90.00
_cell.angle_beta   90.00
_cell.angle_gamma   90.00
#
_symmetry.space_group_name_H-M   'P 1'
#
loop_
_entity.id
_entity.type
_entity.pdbx_description
1 polymer ?
#
loop_
_entity_poly.entity_id
_entity_poly.type
_entity_poly.pdbx_seq_one_letter_code
_entity_poly.pdbx_strand_id
1 'polypeptide(L)'
;MAKSKLVQANEKIAEGVVGGYKKIEEGVVGGYKKIEEGAVGGFTKMADRFVDSFLTKEGETVEEAKARLAAEQREREEKTPRHH
;
A
#
# COMPACT_ATOMS: atom_id res chain seq x y z
N MET A 1 -24.68 -5.60 -48.25
CA MET A 1 -24.60 -6.74 -47.30
C MET A 1 -23.18 -7.03 -46.80
N ALA A 2 -22.17 -7.28 -47.66
CA ALA A 2 -20.80 -7.63 -47.20
C ALA A 2 -20.11 -6.58 -46.31
N LYS A 3 -20.25 -5.28 -46.63
CA LYS A 3 -19.72 -4.18 -45.78
C LYS A 3 -20.29 -4.19 -44.35
N SER A 4 -21.55 -4.57 -44.17
CA SER A 4 -22.19 -4.61 -42.84
C SER A 4 -21.66 -5.76 -41.97
N LYS A 5 -21.28 -6.90 -42.56
CA LYS A 5 -20.67 -8.02 -41.81
C LYS A 5 -19.27 -7.69 -41.31
N LEU A 6 -18.48 -6.96 -42.10
CA LEU A 6 -17.14 -6.51 -41.71
C LEU A 6 -17.19 -5.48 -40.58
N VAL A 7 -18.14 -4.54 -40.63
CA VAL A 7 -18.36 -3.55 -39.57
C VAL A 7 -18.71 -4.25 -38.25
N GLN A 8 -19.66 -5.20 -38.26
CA GLN A 8 -20.02 -5.97 -37.06
C GLN A 8 -18.86 -6.80 -36.50
N ALA A 9 -18.04 -7.38 -37.38
CA ALA A 9 -16.85 -8.11 -36.94
C ALA A 9 -15.85 -7.17 -36.25
N ASN A 10 -15.62 -5.98 -36.81
CA ASN A 10 -14.74 -4.97 -36.22
C ASN A 10 -15.27 -4.44 -34.88
N GLU A 11 -16.58 -4.22 -34.75
CA GLU A 11 -17.21 -3.83 -33.49
C GLU A 11 -16.96 -4.88 -32.39
N LYS A 12 -17.18 -6.17 -32.69
CA LYS A 12 -16.90 -7.26 -31.75
C LYS A 12 -15.42 -7.35 -31.36
N ILE A 13 -14.51 -7.11 -32.31
CA ILE A 13 -13.08 -7.05 -32.02
C ILE A 13 -12.78 -5.87 -31.09
N ALA A 14 -13.33 -4.69 -31.37
CA ALA A 14 -13.13 -3.50 -30.54
C ALA A 14 -13.66 -3.71 -29.10
N GLU A 15 -14.86 -4.27 -28.96
CA GLU A 15 -15.43 -4.61 -27.64
C GLU A 15 -14.56 -5.63 -26.89
N GLY A 16 -14.09 -6.67 -27.57
CA GLY A 16 -13.19 -7.67 -27.00
C GLY A 16 -11.86 -7.08 -26.54
N VAL A 17 -11.28 -6.19 -27.35
CA VAL A 17 -10.02 -5.50 -27.04
C VAL A 17 -10.19 -4.58 -25.82
N VAL A 18 -11.22 -3.72 -25.82
CA VAL A 18 -11.49 -2.82 -24.68
C VAL A 18 -11.78 -3.61 -23.41
N GLY A 19 -12.58 -4.68 -23.50
CA GLY A 19 -12.86 -5.57 -22.38
C GLY A 19 -11.61 -6.29 -21.86
N GLY A 20 -10.72 -6.71 -22.76
CA GLY A 20 -9.43 -7.30 -22.41
C GLY A 20 -8.53 -6.33 -21.65
N TYR A 21 -8.37 -5.10 -22.15
CA TYR A 21 -7.60 -4.05 -21.48
C TYR A 21 -8.14 -3.73 -20.09
N LYS A 22 -9.46 -3.58 -19.96
CA LYS A 22 -10.08 -3.28 -18.66
C LYS A 22 -9.81 -4.37 -17.62
N LYS A 23 -9.88 -5.66 -18.01
CA LYS A 23 -9.56 -6.78 -17.11
C LYS A 23 -8.09 -6.78 -16.67
N ILE A 24 -7.18 -6.44 -17.59
CA ILE A 24 -5.75 -6.33 -17.26
C ILE A 24 -5.53 -5.19 -16.25
N GLU A 25 -6.12 -4.03 -16.49
CA GLU A 25 -6.04 -2.87 -15.60
C GLU A 25 -6.55 -3.21 -14.19
N GLU A 26 -7.75 -3.78 -14.09
CA GLU A 26 -8.35 -4.20 -12.82
C GLU A 26 -7.48 -5.22 -12.09
N GLY A 27 -6.92 -6.20 -12.82
CA GLY A 27 -6.04 -7.22 -12.27
C GLY A 27 -4.72 -6.65 -11.74
N VAL A 28 -4.09 -5.76 -12.50
CA VAL A 28 -2.81 -5.12 -12.12
C VAL A 28 -3.00 -4.20 -10.92
N VAL A 29 -3.99 -3.31 -10.95
CA VAL A 29 -4.28 -2.39 -9.85
C VAL A 29 -4.66 -3.16 -8.58
N GLY A 30 -5.48 -4.21 -8.72
CA GLY A 30 -5.85 -5.07 -7.60
C GLY A 30 -4.65 -5.84 -7.04
N GLY A 31 -3.74 -6.30 -7.90
CA GLY A 31 -2.49 -6.97 -7.50
C GLY A 31 -1.58 -6.06 -6.68
N TYR A 32 -1.34 -4.83 -7.15
CA TYR A 32 -0.52 -3.85 -6.43
C TYR A 32 -1.09 -3.51 -5.06
N LYS A 33 -2.40 -3.24 -4.98
CA LYS A 33 -3.06 -2.95 -3.69
C LYS A 33 -2.87 -4.08 -2.68
N LYS A 34 -3.05 -5.35 -3.11
CA LYS A 34 -2.85 -6.51 -2.23
C LYS A 34 -1.41 -6.62 -1.72
N ILE A 35 -0.44 -6.35 -2.59
CA ILE A 35 0.98 -6.36 -2.20
C ILE A 35 1.26 -5.26 -1.18
N GLU A 36 0.77 -4.04 -1.43
CA GLU A 36 0.91 -2.91 -0.51
C GLU A 36 0.27 -3.19 0.85
N GLU A 37 -0.99 -3.63 0.87
CA GLU A 37 -1.72 -3.98 2.09
C GLU A 37 -1.00 -5.08 2.88
N GLY A 38 -0.52 -6.11 2.18
CA GLY A 38 0.20 -7.23 2.79
C GLY A 38 1.56 -6.82 3.37
N ALA A 39 2.36 -6.07 2.60
CA ALA A 39 3.70 -5.65 3.00
C ALA A 39 3.64 -4.62 4.13
N VAL A 40 2.86 -3.55 3.97
CA VAL A 40 2.72 -2.48 4.96
C VAL A 40 2.05 -3.03 6.22
N GLY A 41 0.93 -3.74 6.07
CA GLY A 41 0.22 -4.31 7.22
C GLY A 41 1.04 -5.35 7.97
N GLY A 42 1.81 -6.19 7.26
CA GLY A 42 2.72 -7.15 7.86
C GLY A 42 3.86 -6.48 8.64
N PHE A 43 4.49 -5.46 8.04
CA PHE A 43 5.54 -4.70 8.70
C PHE A 43 5.03 -3.95 9.92
N THR A 44 3.88 -3.28 9.82
CA THR A 44 3.25 -2.59 10.96
C THR A 44 3.02 -3.55 12.11
N LYS A 45 2.43 -4.74 11.88
CA LYS A 45 2.22 -5.74 12.93
C LYS A 45 3.51 -6.21 13.59
N MET A 46 4.58 -6.39 12.82
CA MET A 46 5.89 -6.76 13.37
C MET A 46 6.48 -5.64 14.22
N ALA A 47 6.39 -4.39 13.75
CA ALA A 47 6.83 -3.22 14.50
C ALA A 47 6.01 -3.05 15.79
N ASP A 48 4.69 -3.24 15.74
CA ASP A 48 3.80 -3.17 16.91
C ASP A 48 4.23 -4.15 17.99
N ARG A 49 4.45 -5.42 17.62
CA ARG A 49 4.92 -6.46 18.55
C ARG A 49 6.28 -6.15 19.14
N PHE A 50 7.19 -5.58 18.34
CA PHE A 50 8.51 -5.19 18.84
C PHE A 50 8.40 -4.07 19.88
N VAL A 51 7.58 -3.05 19.61
CA VAL A 51 7.33 -1.96 20.56
C VAL A 51 6.69 -2.50 21.83
N ASP A 52 5.65 -3.32 21.71
CA ASP A 52 4.96 -3.95 22.83
C ASP A 52 5.89 -4.80 23.72
N SER A 53 6.76 -5.59 23.09
CA SER A 53 7.62 -6.52 23.83
C SER A 53 8.82 -5.84 24.49
N PHE A 54 9.31 -4.73 23.92
CA PHE A 54 10.63 -4.21 24.28
C PHE A 54 10.66 -2.72 24.65
N LEU A 55 9.70 -1.92 24.21
CA LEU A 55 9.80 -0.46 24.29
C LEU A 55 8.66 0.23 25.06
N THR A 56 7.56 -0.47 25.33
CA THR A 56 6.52 0.00 26.25
C THR A 56 7.05 0.09 27.69
N LYS A 57 6.58 1.08 28.42
CA LYS A 57 6.88 1.35 29.83
C LYS A 57 5.59 1.49 30.62
N GLU A 58 5.60 1.07 31.88
CA GLU A 58 4.57 1.43 32.87
C GLU A 58 3.12 1.19 32.44
N GLY A 59 2.86 0.09 31.71
CA GLY A 59 1.50 -0.26 31.27
C GLY A 59 0.93 0.64 30.16
N GLU A 60 1.76 1.46 29.51
CA GLU A 60 1.36 2.23 28.33
C GLU A 60 1.03 1.29 27.15
N THR A 61 0.11 1.74 26.30
CA THR A 61 -0.25 1.07 25.05
C THR A 61 0.87 1.21 24.00
N VAL A 62 0.83 0.36 22.97
CA VAL A 62 1.78 0.43 21.85
C VAL A 62 1.73 1.77 21.14
N GLU A 63 0.53 2.33 20.97
CA GLU A 63 0.31 3.65 20.37
C GLU A 63 0.96 4.76 21.20
N GLU A 64 0.79 4.73 22.53
CA GLU A 64 1.41 5.69 23.46
C GLU A 64 2.93 5.57 23.44
N ALA A 65 3.47 4.35 23.48
CA ALA A 65 4.90 4.11 23.39
C ALA A 65 5.49 4.67 22.09
N LYS A 66 4.83 4.46 20.94
CA LYS A 66 5.27 5.03 19.66
C LYS A 66 5.24 6.56 19.66
N ALA A 67 4.19 7.16 20.20
CA ALA A 67 4.08 8.62 20.28
C ALA A 67 5.20 9.21 21.13
N ARG A 68 5.50 8.59 22.28
CA ARG A 68 6.63 8.96 23.15
C ARG A 68 7.97 8.80 22.44
N LEU A 69 8.23 7.66 21.81
CA LEU A 69 9.49 7.42 21.07
C LEU A 69 9.69 8.45 19.94
N ALA A 70 8.63 8.83 19.23
CA ALA A 70 8.70 9.86 18.20
C ALA A 70 9.03 11.24 18.78
N ALA A 71 8.48 11.58 19.94
CA ALA A 71 8.81 12.83 20.65
C ALA A 71 10.27 12.83 21.15
N GLU A 72 10.71 11.75 21.79
CA GLU A 72 12.09 11.56 22.26
C GLU A 72 13.11 11.67 21.10
N GLN A 73 12.76 11.13 19.92
CA GLN A 73 13.60 11.22 18.72
C GLN A 73 13.72 12.65 18.20
N ARG A 74 12.62 13.41 18.14
CA ARG A 74 12.65 14.83 17.72
C ARG A 74 13.49 15.66 18.67
N GLU A 75 13.29 15.49 19.97
CA GLU A 75 14.07 16.19 20.99
C GLU A 75 15.58 15.89 20.86
N ARG A 76 15.93 14.63 20.56
CA ARG A 76 17.32 14.23 20.32
C ARG A 76 17.91 14.93 19.09
N GLU A 77 17.15 15.03 18.01
CA GLU A 77 17.59 15.70 16.77
C GLU A 77 17.75 17.20 16.95
N GLU A 78 16.89 17.84 17.75
CA GLU A 78 17.01 19.25 18.10
C GLU A 78 18.24 19.53 18.98
N LYS A 79 18.53 18.64 19.94
CA LYS A 79 19.70 18.75 20.83
C LYS A 79 21.02 18.35 20.17
N THR A 80 20.96 17.54 19.12
CA THR A 80 22.13 17.07 18.37
C THR A 80 21.79 17.08 16.89
N PRO A 81 21.80 18.27 16.24
CA PRO A 81 21.46 18.37 14.83
C PRO A 81 22.40 17.46 14.03
N ARG A 82 21.80 16.53 13.27
CA ARG A 82 22.57 15.63 12.42
C ARG A 82 23.30 16.47 11.38
N HIS A 83 24.63 16.50 11.45
CA HIS A 83 25.44 17.02 10.36
C HIS A 83 25.34 16.06 9.19
N HIS A 84 24.56 16.43 8.18
CA HIS A 84 24.50 15.77 6.88
C HIS A 84 25.52 16.39 5.93
#